data_AF-A0A897NNM4-F1
#
_entry.id   AF-A0A897NNM4-F1
#
_cell.length_a   1.000
_cell.length_b   1.000
_cell.length_c   1.000
_cell.angle_alpha   90.00
_cell.angle_beta   90.00
_cell.angle_gamma   90.00
#
_symmetry.space_group_name_H-M   'P 1'
#
loop_
_entity.id
_entity.type
_entity.pdbx_description
1 polymer ?
#
loop_
_entity_poly.entity_id
_entity_poly.type
_entity_poly.pdbx_seq_one_letter_code
_entity_poly.pdbx_strand_id
1 'polypeptide(L)' 'MKALEPCRYCGEKLATGGRPVTCDDCETGFHLDCADQAGELTIDVTSRLLRSDSYEIECPACGTRWSLDFEPDEWIE' A
#
# COMPACT_ATOMS: atom_id res chain seq x y z
N MET A 1 9.70 -12.98 5.21
CA MET A 1 10.36 -11.84 4.53
C MET A 1 9.89 -11.85 3.07
N LYS A 2 8.84 -11.10 2.71
CA LYS A 2 8.22 -11.10 1.34
C LYS A 2 8.74 -9.97 0.43
N ALA A 3 9.95 -9.46 0.69
CA ALA A 3 10.55 -8.35 -0.07
C ALA A 3 10.99 -8.72 -1.51
N LEU A 4 10.87 -10.00 -1.88
CA LEU A 4 11.30 -10.53 -3.19
C LEU A 4 10.14 -10.78 -4.15
N GLU A 5 8.90 -10.64 -3.72
CA GLU A 5 7.77 -10.87 -4.62
C GLU A 5 7.71 -9.74 -5.67
N PRO A 6 7.33 -10.06 -6.92
CA PRO A 6 7.16 -9.05 -7.95
C PRO A 6 5.84 -8.29 -7.72
N CYS A 7 5.87 -6.97 -7.92
CA CYS A 7 4.69 -6.14 -7.98
C CYS A 7 3.80 -6.59 -9.14
N ARG A 8 2.51 -6.77 -8.86
CA ARG A 8 1.50 -7.18 -9.85
C ARG A 8 1.45 -6.27 -11.09
N TYR A 9 1.77 -4.99 -10.93
CA TYR A 9 1.62 -3.99 -11.99
C TYR A 9 2.87 -3.84 -12.85
N CYS A 10 4.01 -3.51 -12.24
CA CYS A 10 5.26 -3.24 -12.96
C CYS A 10 6.13 -4.49 -13.15
N GLY A 11 5.86 -5.58 -12.41
CA GLY A 11 6.69 -6.78 -12.41
C GLY A 11 8.05 -6.61 -11.70
N GLU A 12 8.38 -5.42 -11.21
CA GLU A 12 9.58 -5.17 -10.41
C GLU A 12 9.44 -5.73 -9.00
N LYS A 13 10.56 -5.97 -8.32
CA LYS A 13 10.54 -6.47 -6.94
C LYS A 13 9.85 -5.45 -6.05
N LEU A 14 9.04 -5.88 -5.10
CA LEU A 14 8.37 -4.99 -4.15
C LEU A 14 9.33 -4.09 -3.37
N ALA A 15 10.56 -4.56 -3.10
CA ALA A 15 11.61 -3.75 -2.48
C ALA A 15 12.10 -2.55 -3.33
N THR A 16 11.75 -2.48 -4.61
CA THR A 16 12.20 -1.47 -5.57
C THR A 16 11.00 -0.83 -6.25
N GLY A 17 10.91 0.50 -6.29
CA GLY A 17 9.85 1.19 -7.05
C GLY A 17 8.72 1.79 -6.23
N GLY A 18 8.90 1.99 -4.92
CA GLY A 18 7.97 2.77 -4.09
C GLY A 18 7.65 2.11 -2.77
N ARG A 19 6.47 2.40 -2.21
CA ARG A 19 5.97 1.79 -0.98
C ARG A 19 5.31 0.44 -1.31
N PRO A 20 5.91 -0.71 -0.97
CA PRO A 20 5.26 -1.99 -1.17
C PRO A 20 4.21 -2.21 -0.08
N VAL A 21 3.07 -2.73 -0.50
CA VAL A 21 2.05 -3.28 0.40
C VAL A 21 1.73 -4.68 -0.03
N THR A 22 1.34 -5.51 0.92
CA THR A 22 0.91 -6.88 0.67
C THR A 22 -0.44 -7.06 1.31
N CYS A 23 -1.40 -7.58 0.55
CA CYS A 23 -2.69 -7.93 1.11
C CYS A 23 -2.51 -9.13 2.05
N ASP A 24 -3.00 -9.03 3.28
CA ASP A 24 -2.93 -10.12 4.26
C ASP A 24 -3.83 -11.32 3.86
N ASP A 25 -4.89 -11.06 3.10
CA ASP A 25 -5.90 -12.05 2.72
C ASP A 25 -5.51 -12.89 1.49
N CYS A 26 -5.15 -12.22 0.38
CA CYS A 26 -4.78 -12.91 -0.87
C CYS A 26 -3.26 -13.00 -1.09
N GLU A 27 -2.48 -12.53 -0.13
CA GLU A 27 -1.02 -12.52 -0.16
C GLU A 27 -0.40 -11.76 -1.35
N THR A 28 -1.22 -11.03 -2.12
CA THR A 28 -0.77 -10.30 -3.32
C THR A 28 -0.04 -9.03 -2.92
N GLY A 29 1.20 -8.90 -3.40
CA GLY A 29 2.02 -7.72 -3.21
C GLY A 29 2.00 -6.77 -4.40
N PHE A 30 1.94 -5.48 -4.12
CA PHE A 30 2.01 -4.41 -5.12
C PHE A 30 2.54 -3.12 -4.52
N HIS A 31 3.00 -2.20 -5.36
CA HIS A 31 3.33 -0.84 -4.94
C HIS A 31 2.08 0.02 -4.90
N LEU A 32 1.97 0.86 -3.86
CA LEU A 32 0.88 1.85 -3.77
C LEU A 32 0.82 2.75 -4.98
N ASP A 33 1.98 3.24 -5.39
CA ASP A 33 2.11 4.14 -6.53
C ASP A 33 1.65 3.47 -7.84
N CYS A 34 2.01 2.20 -8.05
CA CYS A 34 1.57 1.48 -9.24
C CYS A 34 0.06 1.21 -9.25
N ALA A 35 -0.53 0.93 -8.10
CA ALA A 35 -1.96 0.68 -7.99
C ALA A 35 -2.77 1.98 -8.14
N ASP A 36 -2.25 3.11 -7.64
CA ASP A 36 -2.79 4.46 -7.87
C ASP A 36 -2.71 4.84 -9.36
N GLN A 37 -1.55 4.64 -10.00
CA GLN A 37 -1.38 4.88 -11.44
C GLN A 37 -2.30 4.02 -12.31
N ALA A 38 -2.62 2.80 -11.88
CA ALA A 38 -3.57 1.92 -12.57
C ALA A 38 -5.04 2.32 -12.32
N GLY A 39 -5.32 3.20 -11.35
CA GLY A 39 -6.69 3.54 -10.92
C GLY A 39 -7.40 2.40 -10.18
N GLU A 40 -6.65 1.40 -9.71
CA GLU A 40 -7.15 0.21 -9.00
C GLU A 40 -6.88 0.31 -7.49
N LEU A 41 -6.44 1.47 -7.01
CA LEU A 41 -6.26 1.79 -5.61
C LEU A 41 -7.13 2.98 -5.23
N THR A 42 -8.07 2.77 -4.31
CA THR A 42 -8.80 3.86 -3.68
C THR A 42 -8.16 4.13 -2.33
N ILE A 43 -7.41 5.23 -2.22
CA ILE A 43 -6.86 5.70 -0.96
C ILE A 43 -7.84 6.70 -0.35
N ASP A 44 -8.59 6.28 0.66
CA ASP A 44 -9.43 7.21 1.42
C ASP A 44 -8.64 7.74 2.63
N VAL A 45 -8.27 9.02 2.58
CA VAL A 45 -7.58 9.71 3.67
C VAL A 45 -8.63 10.26 4.64
N THR A 46 -9.21 9.37 5.42
CA THR A 46 -10.11 9.74 6.52
C THR A 46 -9.28 10.01 7.76
N SER A 47 -8.83 11.26 7.94
CA SER A 47 -8.76 11.97 9.23
C SER A 47 -7.92 13.24 9.18
N ARG A 48 -8.58 14.40 9.12
CA ARG A 48 -7.97 15.74 9.28
C ARG A 48 -8.09 16.30 10.71
N LEU A 49 -8.57 15.50 11.68
CA LEU A 49 -9.11 16.02 12.94
C LEU A 49 -8.24 15.75 14.17
N LEU A 50 -7.41 14.70 14.15
CA LEU A 50 -6.35 14.40 15.10
C LEU A 50 -5.14 13.98 14.24
N ARG A 51 -3.89 14.23 14.66
CA ARG A 51 -2.68 13.83 13.90
C ARG A 51 -2.53 12.30 13.80
N SER A 52 -3.41 11.65 13.05
CA SER A 52 -3.36 10.24 12.71
C SER A 52 -3.84 10.16 11.27
N ASP A 53 -2.87 10.12 10.36
CA ASP A 53 -3.09 9.97 8.94
C ASP A 53 -3.47 8.49 8.71
N SER A 54 -4.75 8.15 8.84
CA SER A 54 -5.23 6.80 8.53
C SER A 54 -5.46 6.68 7.02
N TYR A 55 -4.74 5.77 6.38
CA TYR A 55 -4.86 5.48 4.95
C TYR A 55 -5.67 4.21 4.77
N GLU A 56 -6.89 4.28 4.25
CA GLU A 56 -7.62 3.07 3.83
C GLU A 56 -7.15 2.63 2.44
N ILE A 57 -6.90 1.33 2.28
CA ILE A 57 -6.51 0.71 1.02
C ILE A 57 -7.41 -0.45 0.71
N GLU A 58 -7.75 -0.59 -0.57
CA GLU A 58 -8.42 -1.76 -1.13
C GLU A 58 -7.44 -2.59 -1.96
N CYS A 59 -7.42 -3.91 -1.78
CA CYS A 59 -6.66 -4.80 -2.64
C CYS A 59 -7.31 -4.91 -4.02
N PRO A 60 -6.58 -4.66 -5.11
CA PRO A 60 -7.08 -4.80 -6.47
C PRO A 60 -7.36 -6.26 -6.86
N ALA A 61 -6.76 -7.23 -6.17
CA ALA A 61 -6.87 -8.64 -6.51
C ALA A 61 -8.08 -9.35 -5.84
N CYS A 62 -8.39 -9.00 -4.59
CA CYS A 62 -9.46 -9.63 -3.82
C CYS A 62 -10.52 -8.66 -3.27
N GLY A 63 -10.30 -7.34 -3.36
CA GLY A 63 -11.20 -6.32 -2.81
C GLY A 63 -11.14 -6.18 -1.28
N THR A 64 -10.22 -6.88 -0.60
CA THR A 64 -10.04 -6.73 0.84
C THR A 64 -9.60 -5.31 1.16
N ARG A 65 -10.26 -4.67 2.12
CA ARG A 65 -9.92 -3.32 2.57
C ARG A 65 -9.25 -3.36 3.94
N TRP A 66 -8.17 -2.63 4.10
CA TRP A 66 -7.49 -2.47 5.39
C TRP A 66 -6.99 -1.04 5.57
N SER A 67 -6.88 -0.63 6.83
CA SER A 67 -6.29 0.64 7.20
C SER A 67 -4.80 0.45 7.45
N LEU A 68 -3.98 1.28 6.82
CA LEU A 68 -2.58 1.45 7.16
C LEU A 68 -2.46 2.73 8.00
N ASP A 69 -2.07 2.56 9.26
CA ASP A 69 -1.53 3.65 10.05
C ASP A 69 -0.08 3.86 9.60
N PHE A 70 0.15 4.92 8.82
CA PHE A 70 1.51 5.35 8.53
C PHE A 70 1.91 6.34 9.63
N GLU A 71 2.79 5.93 10.54
CA GLU A 71 3.39 6.86 11.49
C GLU A 71 4.34 7.80 10.72
N PRO A 72 4.12 9.13 10.75
CA PRO A 72 4.97 10.09 10.04
C PRO A 72 6.37 10.26 10.64
N ASP A 73 6.73 9.50 11.69
CA ASP A 73 7.93 9.75 12.52
C ASP A 73 9.17 8.89 12.16
N GLU A 74 9.05 7.84 11.35
CA GLU A 74 10.20 6.96 10.98
C GLU A 74 11.08 7.55 9.85
N TRP A 75 11.24 8.88 9.78
CA TRP A 75 12.02 9.56 8.73
C TRP A 75 12.93 10.69 9.25
N ILE A 76 13.40 10.59 10.50
CA ILE A 76 14.57 11.35 10.97
C ILE A 76 15.61 10.38 11.48
N GLU A 77 16.44 9.84 10.59
CA GLU A 77 17.86 9.51 10.86
C GLU A 77 18.72 9.74 9.61
#